data_AF-A0A918TMP4-F1
#
_entry.id   AF-A0A918TMP4-F1
#
_cell.length_a   1.000
_cell.length_b   1.000
_cell.length_c   1.000
_cell.angle_alpha   90.00
_cell.angle_beta   90.00
_cell.angle_gamma   90.00
#
_symmetry.space_group_name_H-M   'P 1'
#
loop_
_entity.id
_entity.type
_entity.pdbx_description
1 polymer ?
#
loop_
_entity_poly.entity_id
_entity_poly.type
_entity_poly.pdbx_seq_one_letter_code
_entity_poly.pdbx_strand_id
1 'polypeptide(L)'
;MAAIATGEGQTPLCPNMPSGPTIVDPTMASCIYDAANDAAVITLNGNAVLDWRRVRLTPESSLTFNFSSDTNGGTVLNRLAPLNLGRTHQFNGTLTSNGRVVILSPSSAVSLSGVITADELVAVVHEVNPAGEAALLQGNQAVDFAIDSTASSTSRLLTVSNAQITSTGGDVVLGAARGVTIANTSSRPTTITSAEATRVFGGSRINYDPSKTTGEKITPLPGNENSFVSHSGTITAGSDVEIRASESSQLLITGPISANHGQGRIFLRVDDGRIDLNPNANLAGTLETTGTFASALFETNEGDTPGTSSPSVGLFPSLRKENATDRKSKRSEPVKVFQGAPVTASAEASRKSKPPSQANSRSELAKQNQGNKRALVQRSGFFGLRSSQAQEKKSR
;
A
#
# COMPACT_ATOMS: atom_id res chain seq x y z
N MET A 1 16.70 25.05 -6.03
CA MET A 1 16.20 24.04 -5.08
C MET A 1 17.42 23.42 -4.44
N ALA A 2 17.66 23.71 -3.16
CA ALA A 2 18.82 23.19 -2.45
C ALA A 2 18.54 21.75 -2.01
N ALA A 3 19.50 20.86 -2.23
CA ALA A 3 19.52 19.55 -1.60
C ALA A 3 19.48 19.72 -0.07
N ILE A 4 18.73 18.87 0.65
CA ILE A 4 18.86 18.77 2.10
C ILE A 4 20.27 18.23 2.33
N ALA A 5 21.20 19.13 2.68
CA ALA A 5 22.61 18.83 2.81
C ALA A 5 22.83 17.79 3.91
N THR A 6 23.35 16.63 3.55
CA THR A 6 24.03 15.72 4.47
C THR A 6 25.40 16.31 4.77
N GLY A 7 25.54 17.16 5.78
CA GLY A 7 26.84 17.71 6.17
C GLY A 7 26.77 18.70 7.33
N GLU A 8 27.44 18.35 8.43
CA GLU A 8 27.94 19.24 9.50
C GLU A 8 26.89 20.18 10.15
N GLY A 9 26.14 19.66 11.12
CA GLY A 9 25.20 20.47 11.92
C GLY A 9 24.19 19.71 12.79
N GLN A 10 24.19 18.38 12.78
CA GLN A 10 23.27 17.57 13.58
C GLN A 10 23.50 17.81 15.08
N THR A 11 22.49 18.38 15.74
CA THR A 11 22.54 18.66 17.18
C THR A 11 21.83 17.54 17.94
N PRO A 12 22.45 16.94 18.98
CA PRO A 12 21.74 16.00 19.86
C PRO A 12 20.50 16.68 20.45
N LEU A 13 19.31 16.13 20.16
CA LEU A 13 18.06 16.72 20.60
C LEU A 13 17.73 16.35 22.05
N CYS A 14 17.93 15.09 22.41
CA CYS A 14 17.72 14.56 23.76
C CYS A 14 19.03 13.96 24.29
N PRO A 15 20.03 14.77 24.71
CA PRO A 15 21.37 14.29 25.04
C PRO A 15 21.41 13.31 26.21
N ASN A 16 20.42 13.38 27.11
CA ASN A 16 20.32 12.49 28.27
C ASN A 16 19.51 11.21 28.00
N MET A 17 18.83 11.13 26.85
CA MET A 17 18.05 9.96 26.49
C MET A 17 18.97 8.86 25.93
N PRO A 18 18.90 7.62 26.44
CA PRO A 18 19.62 6.50 25.85
C PRO A 18 19.20 6.31 24.39
N SER A 19 20.15 6.48 23.47
CA SER A 19 19.89 6.45 22.02
C SER A 19 18.97 7.57 21.51
N GLY A 20 19.04 8.76 22.12
CA GLY A 20 18.31 9.94 21.67
C GLY A 20 18.63 10.34 20.21
N PRO A 21 17.69 11.02 19.53
CA PRO A 21 17.88 11.43 18.15
C PRO A 21 18.80 12.65 18.05
N THR A 22 19.38 12.84 16.87
CA THR A 22 19.85 14.15 16.43
C THR A 22 18.77 14.82 15.59
N ILE A 23 18.70 16.15 15.63
CA ILE A 23 17.78 16.91 14.79
C ILE A 23 18.55 17.62 13.68
N VAL A 24 17.94 17.67 12.49
CA VAL A 24 18.50 18.34 11.31
C VAL A 24 18.45 19.86 11.47
N ASP A 25 17.32 20.39 11.95
CA ASP A 25 17.13 21.82 12.24
C ASP A 25 16.82 22.00 13.75
N PRO A 26 17.76 22.50 14.56
CA PRO A 26 17.59 22.62 16.00
C PRO A 26 16.52 23.62 16.43
N THR A 27 16.04 24.48 15.53
CA THR A 27 14.93 25.43 15.84
C THR A 27 13.56 24.76 15.80
N MET A 28 13.48 23.57 15.18
CA MET A 28 12.22 22.88 14.93
C MET A 28 11.76 21.98 16.07
N ALA A 29 12.64 21.66 17.02
CA ALA A 29 12.25 20.88 18.18
C ALA A 29 13.06 21.19 19.44
N SER A 30 12.44 20.89 20.58
CA SER A 30 13.11 20.81 21.88
C SER A 30 12.75 19.49 22.55
N CYS A 31 13.54 19.07 23.53
CA CYS A 31 13.32 17.80 24.22
C CYS A 31 13.50 17.92 25.73
N ILE A 32 12.59 17.29 26.45
CA ILE A 32 12.69 17.03 27.88
C ILE A 32 12.74 15.52 28.06
N TYR A 33 13.73 15.03 28.78
CA TYR A 33 13.86 13.61 29.13
C TYR A 33 13.89 13.44 30.65
N ASP A 34 12.97 12.64 31.16
CA ASP A 34 12.89 12.21 32.54
C ASP A 34 13.45 10.79 32.66
N ALA A 35 14.67 10.69 33.17
CA ALA A 35 15.36 9.42 33.35
C ALA A 35 14.72 8.51 34.41
N ALA A 36 13.96 9.07 35.36
CA ALA A 36 13.31 8.26 36.41
C ALA A 36 12.14 7.44 35.85
N ASN A 37 11.47 7.98 34.82
CA ASN A 37 10.31 7.36 34.19
C ASN A 37 10.61 6.85 32.76
N ASP A 38 11.86 6.93 32.31
CA ASP A 38 12.29 6.62 30.93
C ASP A 38 11.37 7.30 29.88
N ALA A 39 11.06 8.57 30.14
CA ALA A 39 10.05 9.32 29.41
C ALA A 39 10.67 10.52 28.69
N ALA A 40 10.50 10.59 27.36
CA ALA A 40 10.92 11.71 26.53
C ALA A 40 9.71 12.43 25.94
N VAL A 41 9.68 13.75 26.09
CA VAL A 41 8.73 14.63 25.39
C VAL A 41 9.51 15.51 24.45
N ILE A 42 9.31 15.32 23.15
CA ILE A 42 9.88 16.14 22.08
C ILE A 42 8.79 17.11 21.63
N THR A 43 8.99 18.40 21.91
CA THR A 43 8.08 19.46 21.47
C THR A 43 8.52 19.96 20.10
N LEU A 44 7.60 20.00 19.14
CA LEU A 44 7.85 20.27 17.73
C LEU A 44 7.17 21.58 17.32
N ASN A 45 7.95 22.50 16.75
CA ASN A 45 7.49 23.81 16.27
C ASN A 45 7.04 23.78 14.80
N GLY A 46 6.93 22.58 14.21
CA GLY A 46 6.61 22.37 12.80
C GLY A 46 7.10 21.01 12.32
N ASN A 47 7.16 20.82 11.01
CA ASN A 47 7.63 19.58 10.40
C ASN A 47 9.11 19.37 10.70
N ALA A 48 9.46 18.20 11.21
CA ALA A 48 10.82 17.94 11.69
C ALA A 48 11.34 16.59 11.25
N VAL A 49 12.66 16.54 11.08
CA VAL A 49 13.38 15.32 10.74
C VAL A 49 14.32 14.96 11.89
N LEU A 50 14.12 13.77 12.43
CA LEU A 50 14.89 13.20 13.53
C LEU A 50 15.73 12.03 13.01
N ASP A 51 17.03 12.15 13.16
CA ASP A 51 18.00 11.14 12.74
C ASP A 51 18.36 10.27 13.95
N TRP A 52 18.10 8.97 13.83
CA TRP A 52 18.33 8.00 14.89
C TRP A 52 19.47 7.07 14.52
N ARG A 53 20.57 7.11 15.30
CA ARG A 53 21.64 6.12 15.15
C ARG A 53 21.16 4.71 15.48
N ARG A 54 20.30 4.59 16.48
CA ARG A 54 19.62 3.36 16.89
C ARG A 54 18.40 3.76 17.71
N VAL A 55 17.30 3.02 17.57
CA VAL A 55 16.14 3.17 18.46
C VAL A 55 16.02 1.88 19.25
N ARG A 56 15.95 2.00 20.58
CA ARG A 56 15.75 0.88 21.48
C ARG A 56 14.98 1.34 22.71
N LEU A 57 13.70 1.57 22.51
CA LEU A 57 12.77 1.81 23.60
C LEU A 57 12.44 0.48 24.29
N THR A 58 12.16 0.54 25.58
CA THR A 58 11.79 -0.57 26.46
C THR A 58 10.27 -0.58 26.67
N PRO A 59 9.65 -1.69 27.12
CA PRO A 59 8.21 -1.70 27.45
C PRO A 59 7.77 -0.57 28.39
N GLU A 60 8.67 -0.08 29.23
CA GLU A 60 8.44 0.99 30.20
C GLU A 60 8.68 2.39 29.62
N SER A 61 9.39 2.50 28.49
CA SER A 61 9.70 3.80 27.88
C SER A 61 8.44 4.52 27.41
N SER A 62 8.46 5.86 27.48
CA SER A 62 7.45 6.71 26.86
C SER A 62 8.12 7.75 25.95
N LEU A 63 7.70 7.84 24.70
CA LEU A 63 8.14 8.84 23.73
C LEU A 63 6.93 9.62 23.22
N THR A 64 6.91 10.92 23.47
CA THR A 64 5.83 11.81 23.02
C THR A 64 6.36 12.84 22.03
N PHE A 65 5.77 12.88 20.84
CA PHE A 65 5.92 13.96 19.88
C PHE A 65 4.77 14.94 20.05
N ASN A 66 5.07 16.13 20.57
CA ASN A 66 4.06 17.15 20.85
C ASN A 66 4.24 18.35 19.93
N PHE A 67 3.42 18.44 18.88
CA PHE A 67 3.35 19.63 18.04
C PHE A 67 2.72 20.77 18.84
N SER A 68 3.39 21.93 18.82
CA SER A 68 2.87 23.16 19.42
C SER A 68 1.51 23.52 18.83
N SER A 69 0.68 24.24 19.59
CA SER A 69 -0.67 24.66 19.15
C SER A 69 -0.69 25.37 17.79
N ASP A 70 0.38 26.10 17.48
CA ASP A 70 0.51 26.90 16.26
C ASP A 70 0.80 26.03 15.02
N THR A 71 1.15 24.75 15.23
CA THR A 71 1.52 23.78 14.20
C THR A 71 0.73 22.48 14.26
N ASN A 72 -0.42 22.49 14.97
CA ASN A 72 -1.34 21.35 15.10
C ASN A 72 -1.41 20.53 13.80
N GLY A 73 -1.02 19.25 13.86
CA GLY A 73 -1.05 18.33 12.71
C GLY A 73 0.20 18.32 11.81
N GLY A 74 1.37 18.71 12.33
CA GLY A 74 2.64 18.57 11.59
C GLY A 74 3.11 17.12 11.40
N THR A 75 4.22 16.95 10.66
CA THR A 75 4.86 15.65 10.40
C THR A 75 6.23 15.55 11.09
N VAL A 76 6.44 14.47 11.84
CA VAL A 76 7.76 14.10 12.36
C VAL A 76 8.27 12.87 11.62
N LEU A 77 9.38 13.05 10.90
CA LEU A 77 10.01 12.00 10.12
C LEU A 77 11.24 11.46 10.86
N ASN A 78 11.18 10.20 11.26
CA ASN A 78 12.21 9.49 12.00
C ASN A 78 13.05 8.65 11.03
N ARG A 79 14.23 9.13 10.67
CA ARG A 79 15.18 8.39 9.82
C ARG A 79 16.04 7.49 10.67
N LEU A 80 16.03 6.20 10.36
CA LEU A 80 16.76 5.20 11.11
C LEU A 80 18.05 4.85 10.37
N ALA A 81 19.19 5.02 11.05
CA ALA A 81 20.50 4.69 10.50
C ALA A 81 20.67 3.18 10.31
N PRO A 82 21.50 2.74 9.35
CA PRO A 82 21.80 1.33 9.17
C PRO A 82 22.37 0.67 10.44
N LEU A 83 21.85 -0.51 10.76
CA LEU A 83 22.36 -1.40 11.80
C LEU A 83 23.05 -2.59 11.16
N ASN A 84 23.97 -3.20 11.92
CA ASN A 84 24.58 -4.47 11.53
C ASN A 84 23.52 -5.58 11.41
N LEU A 85 23.80 -6.57 10.55
CA LEU A 85 22.93 -7.73 10.32
C LEU A 85 22.46 -8.37 11.63
N GLY A 86 21.16 -8.72 11.68
CA GLY A 86 20.52 -9.32 12.85
C GLY A 86 20.13 -8.34 13.96
N ARG A 87 20.41 -7.03 13.81
CA ARG A 87 19.89 -6.00 14.71
C ARG A 87 18.64 -5.36 14.14
N THR A 88 17.81 -4.85 15.04
CA THR A 88 16.49 -4.31 14.76
C THR A 88 16.30 -3.01 15.56
N HIS A 89 15.68 -2.01 14.94
CA HIS A 89 15.18 -0.85 15.67
C HIS A 89 13.93 -1.25 16.44
N GLN A 90 13.87 -0.92 17.72
CA GLN A 90 12.80 -1.34 18.61
C GLN A 90 12.06 -0.12 19.15
N PHE A 91 10.82 0.05 18.70
CA PHE A 91 9.84 0.91 19.33
C PHE A 91 8.97 0.02 20.21
N ASN A 92 9.28 0.00 21.50
CA ASN A 92 8.57 -0.73 22.54
C ASN A 92 8.19 0.27 23.64
N GLY A 93 7.08 0.03 24.32
CA GLY A 93 6.51 0.99 25.27
C GLY A 93 5.49 1.92 24.61
N THR A 94 5.45 3.18 25.04
CA THR A 94 4.42 4.14 24.61
C THR A 94 5.00 5.14 23.63
N LEU A 95 4.39 5.27 22.46
CA LEU A 95 4.68 6.28 21.45
C LEU A 95 3.43 7.09 21.16
N THR A 96 3.42 8.38 21.50
CA THR A 96 2.25 9.25 21.31
C THR A 96 2.59 10.45 20.47
N SER A 97 1.71 10.84 19.55
CA SER A 97 1.85 12.03 18.72
C SER A 97 0.49 12.68 18.48
N ASN A 98 0.42 14.01 18.54
CA ASN A 98 -0.73 14.79 18.07
C ASN A 98 -0.60 15.22 16.59
N GLY A 99 0.37 14.66 15.86
CA GLY A 99 0.54 14.83 14.41
C GLY A 99 0.98 13.52 13.74
N ARG A 100 1.39 13.60 12.47
CA ARG A 100 1.84 12.44 11.68
C ARG A 100 3.21 11.96 12.14
N VAL A 101 3.34 10.65 12.33
CA VAL A 101 4.61 9.99 12.61
C VAL A 101 5.03 9.15 11.41
N VAL A 102 6.18 9.48 10.83
CA VAL A 102 6.83 8.67 9.80
C VAL A 102 8.05 7.99 10.40
N ILE A 103 8.19 6.69 10.21
CA ILE A 103 9.36 5.88 10.56
C ILE A 103 9.93 5.31 9.27
N LEU A 104 11.14 5.74 8.91
CA LEU A 104 11.81 5.37 7.67
C LEU A 104 13.12 4.62 8.00
N SER A 105 13.18 3.34 7.65
CA SER A 105 14.33 2.48 7.91
C SER A 105 14.79 1.76 6.65
N PRO A 106 15.55 2.39 5.75
CA PRO A 106 15.82 1.84 4.43
C PRO A 106 16.63 0.54 4.46
N SER A 107 17.42 0.30 5.51
CA SER A 107 18.43 -0.76 5.54
C SER A 107 18.28 -1.77 6.68
N SER A 108 17.42 -1.50 7.65
CA SER A 108 17.38 -2.23 8.92
C SER A 108 15.96 -2.63 9.30
N ALA A 109 15.82 -3.81 9.90
CA ALA A 109 14.53 -4.26 10.41
C ALA A 109 13.98 -3.30 11.48
N VAL A 110 12.65 -3.19 11.53
CA VAL A 110 11.93 -2.41 12.52
C VAL A 110 10.94 -3.32 13.26
N SER A 111 10.87 -3.16 14.57
CA SER A 111 9.90 -3.81 15.44
C SER A 111 9.08 -2.76 16.17
N LEU A 112 7.76 -2.85 16.03
CA LEU A 112 6.77 -2.03 16.72
C LEU A 112 6.02 -2.88 17.76
N SER A 113 5.96 -2.39 18.98
CA SER A 113 5.35 -3.06 20.14
C SER A 113 4.90 -2.02 21.18
N GLY A 114 3.97 -2.39 22.06
CA GLY A 114 3.46 -1.47 23.08
C GLY A 114 2.24 -0.67 22.62
N VAL A 115 2.16 0.62 22.91
CA VAL A 115 1.04 1.50 22.55
C VAL A 115 1.56 2.57 21.62
N ILE A 116 0.99 2.68 20.42
CA ILE A 116 1.34 3.70 19.44
C ILE A 116 0.07 4.47 19.09
N THR A 117 0.05 5.76 19.37
CA THR A 117 -1.06 6.65 19.03
C THR A 117 -0.52 7.85 18.28
N ALA A 118 -1.00 8.10 17.07
CA ALA A 118 -0.60 9.23 16.25
C ALA A 118 -1.79 9.74 15.47
N ASP A 119 -1.70 10.93 14.87
CA ASP A 119 -2.71 11.35 13.89
C ASP A 119 -2.74 10.38 12.71
N GLU A 120 -1.56 10.07 12.20
CA GLU A 120 -1.29 9.12 11.14
C GLU A 120 0.05 8.42 11.43
N LEU A 121 0.15 7.13 11.09
CA LEU A 121 1.38 6.35 11.22
C LEU A 121 1.82 5.80 9.87
N VAL A 122 3.03 6.15 9.44
CA VAL A 122 3.69 5.54 8.28
C VAL A 122 4.99 4.89 8.75
N ALA A 123 5.03 3.57 8.83
CA ALA A 123 6.22 2.81 9.19
C ALA A 123 6.67 1.94 8.01
N VAL A 124 7.79 2.29 7.40
CA VAL A 124 8.26 1.67 6.17
C VAL A 124 9.74 1.33 6.23
N VAL A 125 10.07 0.15 5.70
CA VAL A 125 11.43 -0.37 5.57
C VAL A 125 11.84 -0.32 4.09
N HIS A 126 11.74 0.88 3.54
CA HIS A 126 11.96 1.25 2.15
C HIS A 126 12.89 2.45 2.06
N GLU A 127 13.40 2.70 0.87
CA GLU A 127 14.11 3.92 0.55
C GLU A 127 13.13 4.98 0.04
N VAL A 128 13.40 6.23 0.39
CA VAL A 128 12.69 7.39 -0.12
C VAL A 128 13.76 8.34 -0.64
N ASN A 129 13.58 8.84 -1.84
CA ASN A 129 14.51 9.83 -2.38
C ASN A 129 14.35 11.18 -1.61
N PRO A 130 15.35 12.07 -1.66
CA PRO A 130 15.27 13.34 -0.92
C PRO A 130 14.06 14.22 -1.26
N ALA A 131 13.54 14.14 -2.50
CA ALA A 131 12.34 14.85 -2.91
C ALA A 131 11.07 14.27 -2.26
N GLY A 132 11.02 12.94 -2.11
CA GLY A 132 9.98 12.21 -1.40
C GLY A 132 9.98 12.53 0.10
N GLU A 133 11.14 12.65 0.74
CA GLU A 133 11.22 13.10 2.15
C GLU A 133 10.63 14.51 2.31
N ALA A 134 10.97 15.42 1.40
CA ALA A 134 10.40 16.77 1.41
C ALA A 134 8.87 16.75 1.17
N ALA A 135 8.38 15.90 0.28
CA ALA A 135 6.95 15.72 0.03
C ALA A 135 6.21 15.12 1.24
N LEU A 136 6.81 14.17 1.98
CA LEU A 136 6.24 13.64 3.22
C LEU A 136 6.07 14.74 4.27
N LEU A 137 7.08 15.60 4.44
CA LEU A 137 7.02 16.72 5.37
C LEU A 137 5.95 17.75 4.96
N GLN A 138 5.76 17.98 3.66
CA GLN A 138 4.75 18.91 3.16
C GLN A 138 3.33 18.33 3.16
N GLY A 139 3.20 16.99 3.11
CA GLY A 139 1.92 16.28 3.19
C GLY A 139 0.97 16.52 2.02
N ASN A 140 1.46 17.04 0.88
CA ASN A 140 0.63 17.51 -0.23
C ASN A 140 0.99 16.86 -1.58
N GLN A 141 1.90 15.88 -1.58
CA GLN A 141 2.39 15.23 -2.79
C GLN A 141 2.57 13.74 -2.57
N ALA A 142 2.42 12.99 -3.65
CA ALA A 142 2.64 11.55 -3.65
C ALA A 142 4.13 11.21 -3.49
N VAL A 143 4.42 10.15 -2.74
CA VAL A 143 5.74 9.69 -2.36
C VAL A 143 5.89 8.23 -2.73
N ASP A 144 6.87 7.92 -3.58
CA ASP A 144 7.18 6.54 -3.94
C ASP A 144 8.11 5.92 -2.89
N PHE A 145 7.60 4.95 -2.16
CA PHE A 145 8.37 4.12 -1.22
C PHE A 145 8.90 2.89 -1.96
N ALA A 146 10.11 2.99 -2.48
CA ALA A 146 10.73 1.94 -3.31
C ALA A 146 12.03 1.42 -2.66
N ILE A 147 12.67 0.42 -3.28
CA ILE A 147 14.02 -0.02 -2.93
C ILE A 147 14.88 0.21 -4.16
N ASP A 148 16.12 0.65 -4.01
CA ASP A 148 17.12 0.41 -5.05
C ASP A 148 17.25 -1.10 -5.30
N SER A 149 16.93 -1.53 -6.52
CA SER A 149 16.99 -2.91 -7.02
C SER A 149 18.30 -3.67 -6.73
N THR A 150 19.36 -3.00 -6.31
CA THR A 150 20.67 -3.57 -6.01
C THR A 150 20.87 -3.99 -4.54
N ALA A 151 19.99 -3.58 -3.63
CA ALA A 151 20.17 -3.82 -2.21
C ALA A 151 19.52 -5.14 -1.73
N SER A 152 20.25 -5.92 -0.91
CA SER A 152 19.71 -7.14 -0.31
C SER A 152 18.51 -6.84 0.58
N SER A 153 17.36 -7.48 0.30
CA SER A 153 16.13 -7.33 1.07
C SER A 153 16.09 -8.22 2.32
N THR A 154 17.04 -9.14 2.51
CA THR A 154 17.00 -10.18 3.56
C THR A 154 16.82 -9.66 4.99
N SER A 155 17.34 -8.48 5.34
CA SER A 155 17.20 -7.85 6.66
C SER A 155 16.08 -6.82 6.77
N ARG A 156 15.34 -6.56 5.69
CA ARG A 156 14.37 -5.45 5.62
C ARG A 156 12.95 -5.91 5.96
N LEU A 157 12.76 -6.29 7.23
CA LEU A 157 11.48 -6.75 7.79
C LEU A 157 10.83 -5.68 8.68
N LEU A 158 9.50 -5.63 8.66
CA LEU A 158 8.71 -4.89 9.64
C LEU A 158 7.89 -5.88 10.48
N THR A 159 8.08 -5.84 11.79
CA THR A 159 7.32 -6.68 12.74
C THR A 159 6.48 -5.80 13.64
N VAL A 160 5.20 -6.11 13.75
CA VAL A 160 4.26 -5.51 14.69
C VAL A 160 3.76 -6.64 15.60
N SER A 161 4.07 -6.56 16.89
CA SER A 161 3.68 -7.60 17.85
C SER A 161 3.46 -7.00 19.22
N ASN A 162 2.48 -7.52 19.97
CA ASN A 162 2.11 -6.97 21.28
C ASN A 162 1.82 -5.47 21.21
N ALA A 163 1.23 -5.01 20.11
CA ALA A 163 1.08 -3.60 19.78
C ALA A 163 -0.39 -3.19 19.73
N GLN A 164 -0.71 -2.02 20.30
CA GLN A 164 -1.95 -1.30 20.06
C GLN A 164 -1.63 -0.05 19.27
N ILE A 165 -1.82 -0.12 17.95
CA ILE A 165 -1.61 1.00 17.04
C ILE A 165 -2.96 1.67 16.80
N THR A 166 -3.04 2.97 17.04
CA THR A 166 -4.24 3.79 16.80
C THR A 166 -3.84 5.02 16.01
N SER A 167 -4.42 5.21 14.81
CA SER A 167 -4.41 6.52 14.15
C SER A 167 -5.68 7.29 14.52
N THR A 168 -5.55 8.57 14.85
CA THR A 168 -6.67 9.40 15.32
C THR A 168 -7.33 10.21 14.21
N GLY A 169 -6.65 10.43 13.08
CA GLY A 169 -7.19 11.23 11.97
C GLY A 169 -6.84 10.74 10.57
N GLY A 170 -5.77 9.96 10.40
CA GLY A 170 -5.29 9.51 9.10
C GLY A 170 -5.12 7.99 8.98
N ASP A 171 -4.26 7.61 8.06
CA ASP A 171 -3.99 6.21 7.71
C ASP A 171 -3.00 5.52 8.67
N VAL A 172 -2.98 4.19 8.61
CA VAL A 172 -1.88 3.37 9.10
C VAL A 172 -1.24 2.65 7.92
N VAL A 173 0.00 3.01 7.61
CA VAL A 173 0.77 2.46 6.48
C VAL A 173 1.96 1.67 7.00
N LEU A 174 1.98 0.37 6.73
CA LEU A 174 3.00 -0.58 7.19
C LEU A 174 3.65 -1.27 5.98
N GLY A 175 4.89 -0.92 5.69
CA GLY A 175 5.59 -1.38 4.50
C GLY A 175 6.94 -2.02 4.82
N ALA A 176 7.26 -3.11 4.14
CA ALA A 176 8.62 -3.62 4.16
C ALA A 176 9.03 -4.23 2.83
N ALA A 177 10.28 -3.97 2.46
CA ALA A 177 10.93 -4.54 1.30
C ALA A 177 10.88 -6.07 1.22
N ARG A 178 11.05 -6.78 2.35
CA ARG A 178 10.97 -8.25 2.39
C ARG A 178 9.62 -8.74 2.87
N GLY A 179 9.13 -8.21 3.98
CA GLY A 179 7.88 -8.71 4.51
C GLY A 179 7.45 -8.04 5.79
N VAL A 180 6.14 -8.06 5.99
CA VAL A 180 5.47 -7.50 7.16
C VAL A 180 4.85 -8.63 7.97
N THR A 181 5.11 -8.63 9.28
CA THR A 181 4.49 -9.56 10.23
C THR A 181 3.68 -8.78 11.25
N ILE A 182 2.38 -9.03 11.31
CA ILE A 182 1.48 -8.50 12.34
C ILE A 182 1.05 -9.68 13.19
N ALA A 183 1.69 -9.89 14.34
CA ALA A 183 1.54 -11.09 15.14
C ALA A 183 0.74 -10.84 16.41
N ASN A 184 -0.35 -11.60 16.60
CA ASN A 184 -0.89 -11.87 17.92
C ASN A 184 0.07 -12.79 18.68
N THR A 185 0.28 -12.50 19.96
CA THR A 185 0.96 -13.43 20.87
C THR A 185 0.06 -13.75 22.05
N SER A 186 0.44 -14.75 22.85
CA SER A 186 -0.31 -15.14 24.05
C SER A 186 -0.28 -14.07 25.15
N SER A 187 0.68 -13.14 25.15
CA SER A 187 0.83 -12.15 26.21
C SER A 187 0.01 -10.88 25.99
N ARG A 188 -0.19 -10.46 24.73
CA ARG A 188 -1.02 -9.31 24.39
C ARG A 188 -1.52 -9.41 22.94
N PRO A 189 -2.80 -9.09 22.67
CA PRO A 189 -3.27 -9.00 21.30
C PRO A 189 -2.63 -7.80 20.59
N THR A 190 -2.35 -7.98 19.32
CA THR A 190 -1.96 -6.91 18.41
C THR A 190 -3.21 -6.36 17.73
N THR A 191 -3.48 -5.08 17.92
CA THR A 191 -4.63 -4.38 17.35
C THR A 191 -4.16 -3.15 16.59
N ILE A 192 -4.63 -3.00 15.36
CA ILE A 192 -4.41 -1.82 14.52
C ILE A 192 -5.79 -1.22 14.28
N THR A 193 -5.97 0.02 14.74
CA THR A 193 -7.17 0.82 14.51
C THR A 193 -6.76 2.05 13.72
N SER A 194 -7.30 2.23 12.51
CA SER A 194 -7.08 3.43 11.71
C SER A 194 -8.36 4.26 11.60
N ALA A 195 -8.24 5.57 11.79
CA ALA A 195 -9.34 6.52 11.54
C ALA A 195 -9.78 6.49 10.08
N GLU A 196 -8.82 6.40 9.15
CA GLU A 196 -9.07 6.26 7.72
C GLU A 196 -8.71 4.83 7.27
N ALA A 197 -7.72 4.66 6.39
CA ALA A 197 -7.36 3.39 5.80
C ALA A 197 -6.19 2.70 6.52
N THR A 198 -6.12 1.36 6.38
CA THR A 198 -4.94 0.58 6.76
C THR A 198 -4.32 -0.05 5.51
N ARG A 199 -3.03 0.22 5.27
CA ARG A 199 -2.30 -0.31 4.11
C ARG A 199 -1.08 -1.09 4.56
N VAL A 200 -1.01 -2.36 4.19
CA VAL A 200 0.05 -3.29 4.59
C VAL A 200 0.67 -3.91 3.35
N PHE A 201 1.99 -3.82 3.23
CA PHE A 201 2.65 -4.34 2.03
C PHE A 201 4.05 -4.92 2.25
N GLY A 202 4.26 -6.12 1.71
CA GLY A 202 5.54 -6.85 1.70
C GLY A 202 6.03 -7.06 0.27
N GLY A 203 7.33 -6.90 0.01
CA GLY A 203 7.90 -7.10 -1.33
C GLY A 203 7.39 -6.11 -2.39
N SER A 204 6.66 -5.09 -1.97
CA SER A 204 5.93 -4.19 -2.85
C SER A 204 6.32 -2.75 -2.54
N ARG A 205 5.98 -1.83 -3.43
CA ARG A 205 6.08 -0.39 -3.23
C ARG A 205 4.71 0.25 -3.22
N ILE A 206 4.62 1.43 -2.64
CA ILE A 206 3.41 2.26 -2.66
C ILE A 206 3.79 3.66 -3.11
N ASN A 207 3.00 4.22 -4.03
CA ASN A 207 2.99 5.65 -4.29
C ASN A 207 1.96 6.28 -3.37
N TYR A 208 2.40 6.63 -2.17
CA TYR A 208 1.57 7.09 -1.06
C TYR A 208 1.27 8.57 -1.19
N ASP A 209 0.00 8.96 -1.16
CA ASP A 209 -0.39 10.37 -1.17
C ASP A 209 -1.19 10.66 0.10
N PRO A 210 -0.59 11.31 1.11
CA PRO A 210 -1.27 11.59 2.37
C PRO A 210 -2.54 12.45 2.23
N SER A 211 -2.74 13.11 1.09
CA SER A 211 -3.97 13.87 0.79
C SER A 211 -5.09 13.01 0.20
N LYS A 212 -4.81 11.75 -0.13
CA LYS A 212 -5.75 10.82 -0.78
C LYS A 212 -5.93 9.56 0.05
N THR A 213 -7.15 9.35 0.52
CA THR A 213 -7.52 8.13 1.26
C THR A 213 -7.89 6.96 0.34
N THR A 214 -8.17 7.22 -0.94
CA THR A 214 -8.61 6.19 -1.91
C THR A 214 -7.79 6.19 -3.19
N GLY A 215 -7.65 5.00 -3.80
CA GLY A 215 -6.98 4.86 -5.10
C GLY A 215 -5.47 4.77 -5.04
N GLU A 216 -4.88 4.61 -3.85
CA GLU A 216 -3.47 4.27 -3.72
C GLU A 216 -3.18 2.94 -4.41
N LYS A 217 -2.02 2.86 -5.07
CA LYS A 217 -1.65 1.69 -5.85
C LYS A 217 -0.40 1.06 -5.26
N ILE A 218 -0.61 0.04 -4.44
CA ILE A 218 0.48 -0.84 -4.05
C ILE A 218 0.84 -1.71 -5.27
N THR A 219 2.10 -1.65 -5.69
CA THR A 219 2.63 -2.37 -6.87
C THR A 219 3.80 -3.27 -6.47
N PRO A 220 4.01 -4.41 -7.13
CA PRO A 220 5.08 -5.33 -6.76
C PRO A 220 6.45 -4.67 -7.01
N LEU A 221 7.45 -5.01 -6.21
CA LEU A 221 8.84 -4.68 -6.51
C LEU A 221 9.47 -5.86 -7.27
N PRO A 222 9.96 -5.65 -8.51
CA PRO A 222 10.64 -6.69 -9.27
C PRO A 222 11.82 -7.28 -8.48
N GLY A 223 12.04 -8.59 -8.61
CA GLY A 223 13.18 -9.29 -8.01
C GLY A 223 13.10 -9.57 -6.51
N ASN A 224 11.99 -9.23 -5.83
CA ASN A 224 11.74 -9.61 -4.43
C ASN A 224 10.90 -10.89 -4.34
N GLU A 225 11.47 -12.00 -4.80
CA GLU A 225 10.90 -13.34 -4.65
C GLU A 225 10.91 -13.75 -3.17
N ASN A 226 9.89 -14.50 -2.72
CA ASN A 226 9.72 -14.94 -1.32
C ASN A 226 9.40 -13.80 -0.33
N SER A 227 8.78 -12.72 -0.80
CA SER A 227 8.21 -11.74 0.12
C SER A 227 6.98 -12.33 0.83
N PHE A 228 6.51 -11.66 1.88
CA PHE A 228 5.29 -12.09 2.54
C PHE A 228 4.61 -10.97 3.32
N VAL A 229 3.31 -11.14 3.54
CA VAL A 229 2.62 -10.50 4.66
C VAL A 229 1.95 -11.59 5.49
N SER A 230 2.23 -11.58 6.78
CA SER A 230 1.59 -12.47 7.75
C SER A 230 0.82 -11.64 8.77
N HIS A 231 -0.48 -11.89 8.90
CA HIS A 231 -1.40 -11.19 9.78
C HIS A 231 -2.13 -12.19 10.66
N SER A 232 -1.93 -12.08 11.98
CA SER A 232 -2.72 -12.79 12.98
C SER A 232 -3.36 -11.86 14.01
N GLY A 233 -3.11 -10.55 13.93
CA GLY A 233 -3.70 -9.51 14.78
C GLY A 233 -5.15 -9.13 14.43
N THR A 234 -5.63 -8.03 14.97
CA THR A 234 -6.91 -7.41 14.55
C THR A 234 -6.64 -6.12 13.80
N ILE A 235 -7.24 -5.95 12.61
CA ILE A 235 -7.24 -4.68 11.87
C ILE A 235 -8.67 -4.13 11.84
N THR A 236 -8.83 -2.86 12.17
CA THR A 236 -10.07 -2.11 12.01
C THR A 236 -9.74 -0.77 11.37
N ALA A 237 -10.33 -0.48 10.21
CA ALA A 237 -10.15 0.77 9.49
C ALA A 237 -11.49 1.50 9.34
N GLY A 238 -11.48 2.83 9.42
CA GLY A 238 -12.67 3.65 9.20
C GLY A 238 -13.11 3.70 7.74
N SER A 239 -12.21 3.43 6.79
CA SER A 239 -12.52 3.34 5.35
C SER A 239 -12.15 1.98 4.77
N ASP A 240 -10.99 1.86 4.12
CA ASP A 240 -10.55 0.67 3.38
C ASP A 240 -9.34 -0.02 4.04
N VAL A 241 -9.20 -1.33 3.80
CA VAL A 241 -7.99 -2.10 4.15
C VAL A 241 -7.37 -2.65 2.88
N GLU A 242 -6.09 -2.37 2.62
CA GLU A 242 -5.35 -2.96 1.51
C GLU A 242 -4.14 -3.74 2.03
N ILE A 243 -4.06 -5.02 1.69
CA ILE A 243 -2.94 -5.90 2.01
C ILE A 243 -2.37 -6.49 0.73
N ARG A 244 -1.09 -6.27 0.48
CA ARG A 244 -0.40 -6.78 -0.72
C ARG A 244 0.91 -7.47 -0.41
N ALA A 245 1.17 -8.60 -1.08
CA ALA A 245 2.51 -9.17 -1.21
C ALA A 245 2.94 -9.17 -2.68
N SER A 246 4.24 -9.29 -2.93
CA SER A 246 4.80 -9.29 -4.30
C SER A 246 4.51 -10.57 -5.08
N GLU A 247 5.08 -10.67 -6.29
CA GLU A 247 5.02 -11.87 -7.14
C GLU A 247 5.63 -13.09 -6.41
N SER A 248 5.03 -14.28 -6.63
CA SER A 248 5.44 -15.55 -6.00
C SER A 248 5.50 -15.55 -4.46
N SER A 249 4.74 -14.68 -3.82
CA SER A 249 4.79 -14.46 -2.36
C SER A 249 3.59 -15.07 -1.61
N GLN A 250 3.64 -15.02 -0.29
CA GLN A 250 2.58 -15.53 0.57
C GLN A 250 1.85 -14.41 1.31
N LEU A 251 0.53 -14.38 1.21
CA LEU A 251 -0.34 -13.66 2.14
C LEU A 251 -0.97 -14.64 3.12
N LEU A 252 -0.60 -14.58 4.39
CA LEU A 252 -1.18 -15.37 5.45
C LEU A 252 -2.08 -14.49 6.32
N ILE A 253 -3.39 -14.67 6.22
CA ILE A 253 -4.40 -13.91 6.96
C ILE A 253 -5.13 -14.85 7.91
N THR A 254 -4.84 -14.72 9.20
CA THR A 254 -5.37 -15.57 10.27
C THR A 254 -6.19 -14.80 11.31
N GLY A 255 -5.98 -13.49 11.41
CA GLY A 255 -6.70 -12.62 12.33
C GLY A 255 -7.83 -11.81 11.66
N PRO A 256 -8.74 -11.22 12.44
CA PRO A 256 -9.88 -10.47 11.92
C PRO A 256 -9.48 -9.16 11.23
N ILE A 257 -10.27 -8.76 10.24
CA ILE A 257 -10.14 -7.50 9.48
C ILE A 257 -11.52 -6.88 9.32
N SER A 258 -11.68 -5.60 9.67
CA SER A 258 -12.89 -4.83 9.43
C SER A 258 -12.60 -3.51 8.75
N ALA A 259 -13.38 -3.18 7.72
CA ALA A 259 -13.31 -1.93 6.96
C ALA A 259 -14.65 -1.20 7.07
N ASN A 260 -14.65 0.05 7.57
CA ASN A 260 -15.81 0.91 7.80
C ASN A 260 -17.00 0.17 8.44
N HIS A 261 -16.77 -0.49 9.57
CA HIS A 261 -17.79 -1.29 10.28
C HIS A 261 -18.51 -2.34 9.40
N GLY A 262 -17.83 -2.85 8.36
CA GLY A 262 -18.38 -3.82 7.41
C GLY A 262 -18.88 -3.22 6.09
N GLN A 263 -18.83 -1.90 5.92
CA GLN A 263 -19.28 -1.20 4.71
C GLN A 263 -18.13 -0.80 3.77
N GLY A 264 -16.89 -0.92 4.21
CA GLY A 264 -15.69 -0.53 3.47
C GLY A 264 -15.17 -1.66 2.58
N ARG A 265 -14.05 -1.44 1.90
CA ARG A 265 -13.43 -2.47 1.04
C ARG A 265 -12.20 -3.07 1.69
N ILE A 266 -12.02 -4.37 1.46
CA ILE A 266 -10.84 -5.13 1.86
C ILE A 266 -10.19 -5.65 0.57
N PHE A 267 -8.97 -5.19 0.29
CA PHE A 267 -8.19 -5.65 -0.85
C PHE A 267 -7.12 -6.62 -0.39
N LEU A 268 -7.16 -7.87 -0.86
CA LEU A 268 -6.11 -8.87 -0.63
C LEU A 268 -5.44 -9.22 -1.97
N ARG A 269 -4.19 -8.80 -2.16
CA ARG A 269 -3.53 -8.85 -3.47
C ARG A 269 -2.20 -9.60 -3.42
N VAL A 270 -2.09 -10.62 -4.25
CA VAL A 270 -0.85 -11.30 -4.63
C VAL A 270 -0.91 -11.53 -6.12
N ASP A 271 0.17 -11.26 -6.83
CA ASP A 271 0.17 -11.43 -8.28
C ASP A 271 0.22 -12.93 -8.64
N ASP A 272 1.41 -13.54 -8.55
CA ASP A 272 1.63 -14.97 -8.89
C ASP A 272 1.75 -15.88 -7.65
N GLY A 273 1.38 -15.37 -6.48
CA GLY A 273 1.54 -16.08 -5.21
C GLY A 273 0.24 -16.60 -4.61
N ARG A 274 0.29 -16.92 -3.31
CA ARG A 274 -0.77 -17.62 -2.59
C ARG A 274 -1.39 -16.78 -1.50
N ILE A 275 -2.72 -16.83 -1.40
CA ILE A 275 -3.49 -16.31 -0.27
C ILE A 275 -3.93 -17.49 0.60
N ASP A 276 -3.46 -17.46 1.84
CA ASP A 276 -3.81 -18.33 2.95
C ASP A 276 -4.75 -17.60 3.90
N LEU A 277 -6.05 -17.76 3.67
CA LEU A 277 -7.08 -17.24 4.56
C LEU A 277 -7.50 -18.33 5.54
N ASN A 278 -7.28 -18.09 6.83
CA ASN A 278 -7.81 -18.96 7.88
C ASN A 278 -9.34 -18.83 7.90
N PRO A 279 -10.11 -19.93 8.03
CA PRO A 279 -11.56 -19.86 8.17
C PRO A 279 -12.02 -18.98 9.35
N ASN A 280 -11.18 -18.81 10.38
CA ASN A 280 -11.46 -17.96 11.53
C ASN A 280 -11.08 -16.49 11.33
N ALA A 281 -10.43 -16.13 10.23
CA ALA A 281 -10.15 -14.76 9.87
C ALA A 281 -11.47 -14.09 9.44
N ASN A 282 -12.19 -13.53 10.41
CA ASN A 282 -13.44 -12.82 10.14
C ASN A 282 -13.14 -11.55 9.33
N LEU A 283 -13.64 -11.51 8.09
CA LEU A 283 -13.51 -10.36 7.19
C LEU A 283 -14.85 -9.62 7.13
N ALA A 284 -14.88 -8.38 7.63
CA ALA A 284 -16.05 -7.51 7.62
C ALA A 284 -15.83 -6.32 6.68
N GLY A 285 -16.29 -6.46 5.44
CA GLY A 285 -16.20 -5.48 4.36
C GLY A 285 -16.47 -6.13 2.99
N THR A 286 -16.46 -5.34 1.92
CA THR A 286 -16.49 -5.85 0.54
C THR A 286 -15.10 -6.37 0.17
N LEU A 287 -14.98 -7.68 -0.04
CA LEU A 287 -13.70 -8.32 -0.36
C LEU A 287 -13.40 -8.24 -1.86
N GLU A 288 -12.24 -7.69 -2.19
CA GLU A 288 -11.65 -7.71 -3.53
C GLU A 288 -10.30 -8.43 -3.49
N THR A 289 -10.16 -9.50 -4.26
CA THR A 289 -8.95 -10.32 -4.23
C THR A 289 -8.29 -10.44 -5.60
N THR A 290 -6.95 -10.49 -5.60
CA THR A 290 -6.14 -10.88 -6.75
C THR A 290 -5.11 -11.88 -6.25
N GLY A 291 -4.97 -13.05 -6.90
CA GLY A 291 -4.05 -14.12 -6.50
C GLY A 291 -4.72 -15.49 -6.39
N THR A 292 -3.94 -16.52 -6.04
CA THR A 292 -4.43 -17.91 -5.93
C THR A 292 -4.71 -18.29 -4.48
N PHE A 293 -5.90 -18.80 -4.17
CA PHE A 293 -6.20 -19.31 -2.83
C PHE A 293 -5.67 -20.73 -2.62
N ALA A 294 -5.11 -20.98 -1.44
CA ALA A 294 -4.57 -22.28 -1.09
C ALA A 294 -5.63 -23.37 -0.88
N SER A 295 -6.72 -23.01 -0.21
CA SER A 295 -7.81 -23.90 0.24
C SER A 295 -8.93 -23.03 0.82
N ALA A 296 -9.59 -22.22 0.00
CA ALA A 296 -10.79 -21.52 0.44
C ALA A 296 -12.02 -22.35 0.02
N LEU A 297 -12.65 -23.02 0.98
CA LEU A 297 -13.99 -23.58 0.81
C LEU A 297 -14.97 -22.43 1.04
N PHE A 298 -15.29 -21.70 -0.02
CA PHE A 298 -16.42 -20.77 0.01
C PHE A 298 -17.69 -21.62 -0.09
N GLU A 299 -18.31 -21.95 1.05
CA GLU A 299 -19.61 -22.62 1.04
C GLU A 299 -20.67 -21.64 0.52
N THR A 300 -21.07 -21.84 -0.73
CA THR A 300 -22.25 -21.19 -1.32
C THR A 300 -23.49 -21.82 -0.70
N ASN A 301 -24.40 -21.02 -0.15
CA ASN A 301 -25.69 -21.54 0.28
C ASN A 301 -26.56 -21.81 -0.97
N GLU A 302 -27.45 -22.80 -0.91
CA GLU A 302 -28.48 -23.01 -1.94
C GLU A 302 -29.34 -21.74 -2.06
N GLY A 303 -29.05 -20.92 -3.08
CA GLY A 303 -29.58 -19.57 -3.26
C GLY A 303 -28.60 -18.60 -3.93
N ASP A 304 -27.30 -18.91 -3.88
CA ASP A 304 -26.22 -18.08 -4.48
C ASP A 304 -25.91 -18.47 -5.94
N THR A 305 -26.63 -19.43 -6.53
CA THR A 305 -26.49 -19.78 -7.95
C THR A 305 -27.32 -18.82 -8.82
N PRO A 306 -26.71 -18.08 -9.77
CA PRO A 306 -27.46 -17.23 -10.68
C PRO A 306 -28.31 -18.09 -11.62
N GLY A 307 -29.61 -17.77 -11.73
CA GLY A 307 -30.50 -18.36 -12.72
C GLY A 307 -29.99 -18.11 -14.15
N THR A 308 -30.28 -19.04 -15.05
CA THR A 308 -29.70 -19.22 -16.41
C THR A 308 -29.97 -18.09 -17.43
N SER A 309 -30.36 -16.88 -17.03
CA SER A 309 -30.67 -15.79 -17.98
C SER A 309 -30.59 -14.37 -17.41
N SER A 310 -29.49 -13.98 -16.76
CA SER A 310 -29.20 -12.56 -16.52
C SER A 310 -27.70 -12.27 -16.46
N PRO A 311 -27.23 -11.09 -16.92
CA PRO A 311 -25.84 -10.69 -16.76
C PRO A 311 -25.50 -10.70 -15.27
N SER A 312 -24.46 -11.45 -14.94
CA SER A 312 -24.11 -11.96 -13.63
C SER A 312 -23.90 -10.85 -12.59
N VAL A 313 -24.92 -10.63 -11.76
CA VAL A 313 -24.80 -10.01 -10.44
C VAL A 313 -24.71 -11.16 -9.44
N GLY A 314 -23.50 -11.54 -9.07
CA GLY A 314 -23.25 -12.52 -8.00
C GLY A 314 -23.53 -11.88 -6.65
N LEU A 315 -24.58 -12.33 -5.98
CA LEU A 315 -24.80 -12.10 -4.56
C LEU A 315 -23.93 -13.11 -3.80
N PHE A 316 -23.00 -12.65 -2.95
CA PHE A 316 -22.20 -13.51 -2.10
C PHE A 316 -22.89 -13.75 -0.75
N PRO A 317 -22.73 -14.94 -0.14
CA PRO A 317 -23.41 -15.28 1.11
C PRO A 317 -22.90 -14.46 2.30
N SER A 318 -23.83 -14.07 3.16
CA SER A 318 -23.54 -13.53 4.49
C SER A 318 -22.96 -14.61 5.40
N LEU A 319 -21.87 -14.31 6.11
CA LEU A 319 -21.27 -15.18 7.13
C LEU A 319 -22.28 -15.45 8.27
N ARG A 320 -22.62 -16.72 8.52
CA ARG A 320 -23.39 -17.15 9.71
C ARG A 320 -22.47 -17.85 10.70
N LYS A 321 -22.70 -17.58 11.99
CA LYS A 321 -22.08 -18.23 13.13
C LYS A 321 -22.82 -19.54 13.41
N GLU A 322 -22.16 -20.69 13.37
CA GLU A 322 -22.73 -21.92 13.95
C GLU A 322 -22.76 -21.77 15.49
N ASN A 323 -23.90 -22.15 16.08
CA ASN A 323 -24.30 -22.04 17.49
C ASN A 323 -24.96 -20.73 17.91
N ALA A 324 -26.23 -20.58 17.53
CA ALA A 324 -27.23 -19.92 18.36
C ALA A 324 -28.59 -20.58 18.10
N THR A 325 -28.94 -21.55 18.94
CA THR A 325 -30.33 -21.91 19.18
C THR A 325 -31.06 -20.69 19.76
N ASP A 326 -32.24 -20.43 19.19
CA ASP A 326 -33.28 -19.47 19.58
C ASP A 326 -33.16 -17.96 19.22
N ARG A 327 -34.04 -17.62 18.26
CA ARG A 327 -35.05 -16.54 18.25
C ARG A 327 -34.60 -15.07 18.07
N LYS A 328 -35.00 -14.57 16.89
CA LYS A 328 -35.29 -13.16 16.54
C LYS A 328 -34.11 -12.18 16.64
N SER A 329 -33.28 -12.13 15.61
CA SER A 329 -32.53 -10.90 15.30
C SER A 329 -32.60 -10.57 13.81
N LYS A 330 -32.55 -9.28 13.53
CA LYS A 330 -33.08 -8.59 12.34
C LYS A 330 -32.35 -8.97 11.04
N ARG A 331 -33.11 -9.01 9.94
CA ARG A 331 -32.65 -9.19 8.55
C ARG A 331 -31.47 -8.26 8.24
N SER A 332 -30.34 -8.83 7.81
CA SER A 332 -29.35 -8.13 6.98
C SER A 332 -29.82 -8.17 5.52
N GLU A 333 -29.88 -7.02 4.86
CA GLU A 333 -30.29 -6.89 3.45
C GLU A 333 -29.19 -7.36 2.49
N PRO A 334 -29.55 -7.90 1.31
CA PRO A 334 -28.60 -8.44 0.33
C PRO A 334 -27.73 -7.37 -0.34
N VAL A 335 -26.42 -7.66 -0.45
CA VAL A 335 -25.35 -6.82 -1.04
C VAL A 335 -25.27 -7.01 -2.56
N LYS A 336 -25.25 -5.93 -3.36
CA LYS A 336 -25.08 -5.97 -4.83
C LYS A 336 -23.62 -5.73 -5.23
N VAL A 337 -23.06 -6.58 -6.10
CA VAL A 337 -21.73 -6.42 -6.70
C VAL A 337 -21.84 -6.31 -8.23
N PHE A 338 -21.04 -5.44 -8.85
CA PHE A 338 -20.88 -5.32 -10.30
C PHE A 338 -19.54 -5.91 -10.74
N GLN A 339 -19.56 -6.86 -11.68
CA GLN A 339 -18.38 -7.40 -12.31
C GLN A 339 -18.19 -6.75 -13.69
N GLY A 340 -17.12 -5.96 -13.86
CA GLY A 340 -16.74 -5.43 -15.18
C GLY A 340 -16.03 -6.51 -15.99
N ALA A 341 -16.73 -7.12 -16.96
CA ALA A 341 -16.11 -8.05 -17.90
C ALA A 341 -15.40 -7.27 -19.04
N PRO A 342 -14.22 -7.73 -19.51
CA PRO A 342 -13.66 -7.26 -20.77
C PRO A 342 -14.51 -7.76 -21.95
N VAL A 343 -14.83 -6.86 -22.88
CA VAL A 343 -15.63 -7.14 -24.07
C VAL A 343 -14.78 -7.91 -25.09
N THR A 344 -15.01 -9.21 -25.26
CA THR A 344 -14.60 -9.95 -26.46
C THR A 344 -15.81 -10.16 -27.35
N ALA A 345 -15.85 -9.40 -28.45
CA ALA A 345 -16.82 -9.58 -29.52
C ALA A 345 -16.52 -10.84 -30.33
N SER A 346 -17.60 -11.48 -30.80
CA SER A 346 -17.66 -12.48 -31.88
C SER A 346 -17.73 -13.94 -31.48
N ALA A 347 -18.94 -14.41 -31.18
CA ALA A 347 -19.33 -15.80 -31.43
C ALA A 347 -20.85 -15.95 -31.53
N GLU A 348 -21.50 -15.37 -32.54
CA GLU A 348 -22.85 -15.85 -32.93
C GLU A 348 -23.26 -15.43 -34.35
N ALA A 349 -23.16 -16.38 -35.28
CA ALA A 349 -23.90 -16.51 -36.55
C ALA A 349 -23.17 -17.62 -37.34
N SER A 350 -23.69 -18.78 -37.72
CA SER A 350 -25.06 -19.30 -37.77
C SER A 350 -24.98 -20.82 -37.89
N ARG A 351 -25.87 -21.56 -37.22
CA ARG A 351 -26.17 -22.97 -37.52
C ARG A 351 -27.66 -23.09 -37.90
N LYS A 352 -27.94 -24.03 -38.81
CA LYS A 352 -29.21 -24.41 -39.48
C LYS A 352 -29.40 -23.69 -40.83
N SER A 353 -29.66 -24.33 -41.98
CA SER A 353 -30.19 -25.67 -42.30
C SER A 353 -29.93 -26.01 -43.79
N LYS A 354 -29.83 -27.30 -44.13
CA LYS A 354 -29.95 -27.92 -45.49
C LYS A 354 -31.33 -28.64 -45.57
N PRO A 355 -31.88 -29.18 -46.70
CA PRO A 355 -31.42 -29.38 -48.11
C PRO A 355 -32.58 -29.20 -49.17
N PRO A 356 -32.67 -29.86 -50.37
CA PRO A 356 -31.74 -30.26 -51.47
C PRO A 356 -32.19 -29.91 -52.95
N SER A 357 -31.28 -30.15 -53.91
CA SER A 357 -31.46 -30.79 -55.27
C SER A 357 -31.11 -30.00 -56.57
N GLN A 358 -30.20 -30.63 -57.37
CA GLN A 358 -30.05 -30.75 -58.85
C GLN A 358 -30.06 -29.49 -59.77
N ALA A 359 -29.34 -29.36 -60.90
CA ALA A 359 -28.24 -30.04 -61.59
C ALA A 359 -27.82 -29.17 -62.83
N ASN A 360 -26.56 -29.31 -63.29
CA ASN A 360 -25.98 -28.97 -64.62
C ASN A 360 -25.90 -27.47 -65.05
N SER A 361 -24.75 -26.90 -65.48
CA SER A 361 -23.97 -27.28 -66.67
C SER A 361 -22.56 -26.61 -66.71
N ARG A 362 -21.61 -27.30 -67.38
CA ARG A 362 -20.31 -26.92 -68.01
C ARG A 362 -20.23 -25.49 -68.60
N SER A 363 -19.11 -24.88 -69.01
CA SER A 363 -17.64 -25.01 -68.98
C SER A 363 -17.12 -23.76 -69.72
N GLU A 364 -15.95 -23.18 -69.42
CA GLU A 364 -14.89 -22.91 -70.43
C GLU A 364 -13.70 -22.11 -69.87
N LEU A 365 -12.54 -22.51 -70.39
CA LEU A 365 -11.21 -21.97 -70.19
C LEU A 365 -10.92 -20.83 -71.17
N ALA A 366 -10.20 -19.82 -70.68
CA ALA A 366 -8.98 -19.24 -71.25
C ALA A 366 -8.94 -18.66 -72.69
N LYS A 367 -8.49 -17.37 -72.73
CA LYS A 367 -7.34 -16.80 -73.49
C LYS A 367 -7.62 -15.60 -74.42
N GLN A 368 -6.61 -14.71 -74.39
CA GLN A 368 -6.16 -13.75 -75.42
C GLN A 368 -6.94 -12.42 -75.56
N ASN A 369 -6.32 -11.24 -75.76
CA ASN A 369 -4.91 -10.86 -75.94
C ASN A 369 -4.79 -9.31 -75.89
N GLN A 370 -3.60 -8.83 -75.51
CA GLN A 370 -2.85 -7.64 -76.03
C GLN A 370 -3.48 -6.22 -75.90
N GLY A 371 -2.75 -5.16 -75.53
CA GLY A 371 -1.33 -5.03 -75.20
C GLY A 371 -0.89 -3.56 -74.98
N ASN A 372 0.29 -3.44 -74.36
CA ASN A 372 1.35 -2.43 -74.57
C ASN A 372 1.06 -0.92 -74.41
N LYS A 373 1.71 -0.27 -73.42
CA LYS A 373 3.03 0.43 -73.56
C LYS A 373 3.47 1.09 -72.22
N ARG A 374 4.72 0.80 -71.81
CA ARG A 374 5.86 1.67 -71.34
C ARG A 374 5.55 2.94 -70.49
N ALA A 375 6.35 3.43 -69.54
CA ALA A 375 7.61 3.04 -68.88
C ALA A 375 7.86 4.06 -67.73
N LEU A 376 8.80 3.70 -66.83
CA LEU A 376 9.44 4.51 -65.77
C LEU A 376 9.81 5.95 -66.17
N VAL A 377 9.91 6.86 -65.18
CA VAL A 377 11.13 7.65 -64.85
C VAL A 377 10.94 8.52 -63.58
N GLN A 378 12.01 8.56 -62.77
CA GLN A 378 12.28 9.40 -61.59
C GLN A 378 12.42 10.91 -61.91
N ARG A 379 12.26 11.78 -60.89
CA ARG A 379 13.07 13.00 -60.54
C ARG A 379 12.23 13.92 -59.61
N SER A 380 12.60 14.17 -58.35
CA SER A 380 13.62 15.09 -57.79
C SER A 380 13.27 16.59 -57.83
N GLY A 381 13.40 17.30 -56.69
CA GLY A 381 13.39 18.78 -56.54
C GLY A 381 12.69 19.21 -55.23
N PHE A 382 13.29 19.59 -54.09
CA PHE A 382 14.32 20.58 -53.69
C PHE A 382 13.85 22.06 -53.57
N PHE A 383 14.25 22.70 -52.44
CA PHE A 383 14.18 24.13 -51.99
C PHE A 383 12.85 24.66 -51.42
N GLY A 384 12.80 25.46 -50.34
CA GLY A 384 13.82 26.12 -49.48
C GLY A 384 13.12 26.79 -48.26
N LEU A 385 13.75 26.81 -47.07
CA LEU A 385 14.43 27.95 -46.42
C LEU A 385 13.49 29.05 -45.87
N ARG A 386 13.39 29.20 -44.53
CA ARG A 386 14.04 30.24 -43.64
C ARG A 386 13.43 31.66 -43.83
N SER A 387 13.21 32.53 -42.84
CA SER A 387 13.67 32.67 -41.45
C SER A 387 13.03 33.94 -40.79
N SER A 388 12.87 33.92 -39.45
CA SER A 388 13.22 34.99 -38.47
C SER A 388 12.46 36.35 -38.50
N GLN A 389 12.35 37.21 -37.48
CA GLN A 389 12.95 37.46 -36.15
C GLN A 389 11.88 38.20 -35.30
N ALA A 390 11.78 37.94 -33.99
CA ALA A 390 12.27 38.75 -32.85
C ALA A 390 11.79 40.21 -32.76
N GLN A 391 11.20 40.58 -31.62
CA GLN A 391 11.50 41.87 -31.00
C GLN A 391 11.33 41.85 -29.47
N GLU A 392 12.41 42.25 -28.83
CA GLU A 392 12.65 42.59 -27.43
C GLU A 392 12.24 44.05 -27.17
N LYS A 393 11.69 44.37 -25.99
CA LYS A 393 12.05 45.62 -25.28
C LYS A 393 11.64 45.65 -23.79
N LYS A 394 12.64 45.98 -22.96
CA LYS A 394 12.62 46.49 -21.57
C LYS A 394 11.69 47.73 -21.42
N SER A 395 11.31 48.28 -20.26
CA SER A 395 11.92 48.41 -18.92
C SER A 395 10.89 49.03 -17.96
N ARG A 396 10.93 48.69 -16.66
CA ARG A 396 11.30 49.62 -15.59
C ARG A 396 11.59 48.88 -14.30
#